data_AF-A0A562TS85-F1
#
_entry.id   AF-A0A562TS85-F1
#
_cell.length_a   1.000
_cell.length_b   1.000
_cell.length_c   1.000
_cell.angle_alpha   90.00
_cell.angle_beta   90.00
_cell.angle_gamma   90.00
#
_symmetry.space_group_name_H-M   'P 1'
#
loop_
_entity.id
_entity.type
_entity.pdbx_description
1 polymer ?
#
loop_
_entity_poly.entity_id
_entity_poly.type
_entity_poly.pdbx_seq_one_letter_code
_entity_poly.pdbx_strand_id
1 'polypeptide(L)'
;MIYITQLIYIKEGQQHIFHQFEDIAIPIISKYNGQLLLRIRPDETAVIEANIDNPYEVHLVEFASEEDFKNFMYDEERKQFLHLKEQSIKAVTLIKGTKI
;
A
#
# COMPACT_ATOMS: atom_id res chain seq x y z
N MET A 1 -17.15 1.50 -7.40
CA MET A 1 -16.11 0.62 -6.85
C MET A 1 -14.85 0.79 -7.66
N ILE A 2 -13.71 0.97 -6.99
CA ILE A 2 -12.40 1.14 -7.61
C ILE A 2 -11.40 0.17 -7.00
N TYR A 3 -10.39 -0.22 -7.77
CA TYR A 3 -9.28 -1.04 -7.31
C TYR A 3 -7.99 -0.23 -7.33
N ILE A 4 -7.24 -0.28 -6.23
CA ILE A 4 -5.95 0.37 -6.08
C ILE A 4 -4.90 -0.72 -5.87
N THR A 5 -3.96 -0.83 -6.81
CA THR A 5 -2.76 -1.63 -6.64
C THR A 5 -1.61 -0.73 -6.23
N GLN A 6 -0.88 -1.11 -5.18
CA GLN A 6 0.32 -0.41 -4.74
C GLN A 6 1.52 -1.36 -4.84
N LEU A 7 2.52 -0.97 -5.63
CA LEU A 7 3.83 -1.61 -5.64
C LEU A 7 4.73 -0.78 -4.73
N ILE A 8 5.12 -1.35 -3.59
CA ILE A 8 5.81 -0.63 -2.52
C ILE A 8 7.29 -1.01 -2.53
N TYR A 9 8.14 0.01 -2.58
CA TYR A 9 9.59 -0.12 -2.49
C TYR A 9 10.05 0.56 -1.20
N ILE A 10 10.78 -0.17 -0.36
CA ILE A 10 11.29 0.34 0.91
C ILE A 10 12.79 0.67 0.81
N LYS A 11 13.27 1.51 1.72
CA LYS A 11 14.70 1.75 1.91
C LYS A 11 15.32 0.57 2.66
N GLU A 12 16.56 0.25 2.33
CA GLU A 12 17.30 -0.84 2.95
C GLU A 12 17.41 -0.64 4.47
N GLY A 13 17.19 -1.71 5.24
CA GLY A 13 17.23 -1.70 6.71
C GLY A 13 16.01 -1.08 7.40
N GLN A 14 15.02 -0.56 6.65
CA GLN A 14 13.84 0.10 7.22
C GLN A 14 12.59 -0.78 7.28
N GLN A 15 12.74 -2.11 7.11
CA GLN A 15 11.63 -3.08 7.12
C GLN A 15 10.76 -2.94 8.38
N HIS A 16 11.40 -2.84 9.56
CA HIS A 16 10.68 -2.75 10.82
C HIS A 16 9.83 -1.48 10.92
N ILE A 17 10.37 -0.33 10.49
CA ILE A 17 9.64 0.95 10.49
C ILE A 17 8.49 0.91 9.48
N PHE A 18 8.71 0.28 8.33
CA PHE A 18 7.64 0.06 7.37
C PHE A 18 6.51 -0.79 7.96
N HIS A 19 6.82 -1.89 8.65
CA HIS A 19 5.81 -2.74 9.29
C HIS A 19 5.01 -1.99 10.35
N GLN A 20 5.66 -1.14 11.16
CA GLN A 20 4.96 -0.27 12.12
C GLN A 20 3.98 0.69 11.44
N PHE A 21 4.37 1.26 10.29
CA PHE A 21 3.46 2.10 9.51
C PHE A 21 2.25 1.30 8.99
N GLU A 22 2.47 0.06 8.54
CA GLU A 22 1.40 -0.81 8.04
C GLU A 22 0.41 -1.24 9.13
N ASP A 23 0.89 -1.53 10.34
CA ASP A 23 0.06 -1.91 11.48
C ASP A 23 -1.00 -0.85 11.82
N ILE A 24 -0.77 0.40 11.39
CA ILE A 24 -1.67 1.53 11.58
C ILE A 24 -2.47 1.82 10.30
N ALA A 25 -1.79 1.86 9.15
CA ALA A 25 -2.42 2.24 7.88
C ALA A 25 -3.42 1.19 7.37
N ILE A 26 -3.16 -0.10 7.56
CA ILE A 26 -4.02 -1.18 7.07
C ILE A 26 -5.39 -1.18 7.77
N PRO A 27 -5.49 -1.11 9.11
CA PRO A 27 -6.79 -1.01 9.77
C PRO A 27 -7.66 0.16 9.29
N ILE A 28 -7.05 1.31 8.97
CA ILE A 28 -7.75 2.53 8.54
C ILE A 28 -8.48 2.31 7.20
N ILE A 29 -8.02 1.39 6.34
CA ILE A 29 -8.70 1.05 5.07
C ILE A 29 -10.19 0.72 5.32
N SER A 30 -10.46 -0.10 6.33
CA SER A 30 -11.82 -0.53 6.67
C SER A 30 -12.72 0.60 7.18
N LYS A 31 -12.14 1.67 7.76
CA LYS A 31 -12.90 2.84 8.24
C LYS A 31 -13.57 3.62 7.11
N TYR A 32 -13.05 3.47 5.88
CA TYR A 32 -13.50 4.19 4.70
C TYR A 32 -14.07 3.23 3.65
N ASN A 33 -14.84 2.23 4.05
CA ASN A 33 -15.48 1.27 3.14
C ASN A 33 -14.49 0.61 2.15
N GLY A 34 -13.24 0.45 2.59
CA GLY A 34 -12.18 -0.20 1.85
C GLY A 34 -11.95 -1.62 2.33
N GLN A 35 -11.41 -2.45 1.47
CA GLN A 35 -11.02 -3.82 1.79
C GLN A 35 -9.65 -4.15 1.18
N LEU A 36 -8.72 -4.62 2.01
CA LEU A 36 -7.46 -5.19 1.54
C LEU A 36 -7.75 -6.57 0.96
N LEU A 37 -7.61 -6.71 -0.35
CA LEU A 37 -7.90 -7.95 -1.10
C LEU A 37 -6.67 -8.84 -1.24
N LEU A 38 -5.50 -8.23 -1.45
CA LEU A 38 -4.23 -8.94 -1.59
C LEU A 38 -3.14 -8.18 -0.87
N ARG A 39 -2.28 -8.92 -0.17
CA ARG A 39 -1.03 -8.44 0.42
C ARG A 39 0.02 -9.51 0.24
N ILE A 40 1.06 -9.23 -0.55
CA ILE A 40 2.14 -10.19 -0.82
C ILE A 40 3.50 -9.53 -0.70
N ARG A 41 4.46 -10.25 -0.14
CA ARG A 41 5.90 -9.94 -0.19
C ARG A 41 6.55 -10.99 -1.08
N PRO A 42 6.72 -10.73 -2.38
CA PRO A 42 7.32 -11.71 -3.28
C PRO A 42 8.78 -11.94 -2.90
N ASP A 43 9.19 -13.21 -2.84
CA ASP A 43 10.60 -13.56 -2.83
C ASP A 43 11.13 -13.69 -4.28
N GLU A 44 12.43 -13.96 -4.42
CA GLU A 44 13.06 -14.10 -5.74
C GLU A 44 12.47 -15.23 -6.59
N THR A 45 11.89 -16.27 -5.95
CA THR A 45 11.27 -17.40 -6.66
C THR A 45 9.87 -17.10 -7.15
N ALA A 46 9.22 -16.07 -6.59
CA ALA A 46 7.89 -15.63 -6.99
C ALA A 46 7.87 -14.78 -8.27
N VAL A 47 9.01 -14.24 -8.69
CA VAL A 47 9.11 -13.37 -9.88
C VAL A 47 9.68 -14.14 -11.07
N ILE A 48 8.85 -14.35 -12.09
CA ILE A 48 9.25 -15.06 -13.33
C ILE A 48 10.06 -14.14 -14.25
N GLU A 49 9.63 -12.88 -14.40
CA GLU A 49 10.29 -11.86 -15.23
C GLU A 49 9.93 -10.46 -14.70
N ALA A 50 10.89 -9.54 -14.68
CA ALA A 50 10.65 -8.13 -14.33
C ALA A 50 11.56 -7.20 -15.14
N ASN A 51 10.98 -6.11 -15.64
CA ASN A 51 11.70 -4.99 -16.27
C ASN A 51 11.69 -3.72 -15.37
N ILE A 52 11.37 -3.92 -14.09
CA ILE A 52 11.35 -2.93 -13.02
C ILE A 52 12.03 -3.54 -11.79
N ASP A 53 12.40 -2.72 -10.80
CA ASP A 53 12.79 -3.25 -9.49
C ASP A 53 11.66 -4.13 -8.93
N ASN A 54 12.01 -5.21 -8.24
CA ASN A 54 11.01 -6.03 -7.58
C ASN A 54 10.41 -5.25 -6.38
N PRO A 55 9.09 -5.12 -6.29
CA PRO A 55 8.48 -4.48 -5.13
C PRO A 55 8.76 -5.32 -3.89
N TYR A 56 9.03 -4.64 -2.78
CA TYR A 56 9.13 -5.30 -1.48
C TYR A 56 7.77 -5.87 -1.07
N GLU A 57 6.70 -5.12 -1.33
CA GLU A 57 5.34 -5.53 -1.01
C GLU A 57 4.34 -5.03 -2.06
N VAL A 58 3.33 -5.84 -2.35
CA VAL A 58 2.23 -5.50 -3.25
C VAL A 58 0.91 -5.56 -2.48
N HIS A 59 0.15 -4.47 -2.55
CA HIS A 59 -1.22 -4.40 -2.03
C HIS A 59 -2.22 -4.28 -3.18
N LEU A 60 -3.30 -5.05 -3.14
CA LEU A 60 -4.53 -4.79 -3.89
C LEU A 60 -5.62 -4.43 -2.89
N VAL A 61 -6.19 -3.24 -3.03
CA VAL A 61 -7.24 -2.72 -2.17
C VAL A 61 -8.43 -2.35 -3.04
N GLU A 62 -9.64 -2.64 -2.59
CA GLU A 62 -10.86 -2.08 -3.19
C GLU A 62 -11.48 -1.04 -2.28
N PHE A 63 -12.14 -0.05 -2.89
CA PHE A 63 -12.97 0.95 -2.20
C PHE A 63 -14.32 1.04 -2.89
N ALA A 64 -15.40 1.25 -2.11
CA ALA A 64 -16.75 1.40 -2.65
C ALA A 64 -16.85 2.58 -3.63
N SER A 65 -16.19 3.70 -3.35
CA SER A 65 -16.15 4.90 -4.20
C SER A 65 -14.75 5.57 -4.27
N GLU A 66 -14.59 6.56 -5.16
CA GLU A 66 -13.39 7.41 -5.19
C GLU A 66 -13.30 8.34 -3.98
N GLU A 67 -14.44 8.75 -3.45
CA GLU A 67 -14.52 9.62 -2.28
C GLU A 67 -14.03 8.88 -1.02
N ASP A 68 -14.41 7.61 -0.87
CA ASP A 68 -13.90 6.73 0.18
C ASP A 68 -12.38 6.62 0.16
N PHE A 69 -11.79 6.36 -1.01
CA PHE A 69 -10.33 6.32 -1.18
C PHE A 69 -9.68 7.67 -0.88
N LYS A 70 -10.30 8.78 -1.31
CA LYS A 70 -9.81 10.12 -1.02
C LYS A 70 -9.81 10.38 0.49
N ASN A 71 -10.89 10.04 1.19
CA ASN A 71 -11.00 10.20 2.63
C ASN A 71 -9.96 9.36 3.37
N PHE A 72 -9.74 8.10 2.94
CA PHE A 72 -8.63 7.27 3.42
C PHE A 72 -7.26 7.94 3.25
N MET A 73 -7.00 8.59 2.11
CA MET A 73 -5.73 9.29 1.90
C MET A 73 -5.52 10.48 2.84
N TYR A 74 -6.60 11.13 3.30
CA TYR A 74 -6.57 12.31 4.15
C TYR A 74 -6.85 12.04 5.63
N ASP A 75 -7.01 10.78 6.03
CA ASP A 75 -7.23 10.39 7.42
C ASP A 75 -6.18 11.01 8.37
N GLU A 76 -6.66 11.61 9.47
CA GLU A 76 -5.82 12.35 10.41
C GLU A 76 -4.91 11.45 11.25
N GLU A 77 -5.37 10.24 11.60
CA GLU A 77 -4.55 9.25 12.30
C GLU A 77 -3.40 8.82 11.39
N ARG A 78 -3.68 8.53 10.12
CA ARG A 78 -2.67 8.21 9.10
C ARG A 78 -1.65 9.34 8.90
N LYS A 79 -2.07 10.61 8.96
CA LYS A 79 -1.16 11.76 8.84
C LYS A 79 -0.15 11.83 9.97
N GLN A 80 -0.52 11.43 11.20
CA GLN A 80 0.40 11.43 12.34
C GLN A 80 1.60 10.51 12.12
N PHE A 81 1.43 9.45 11.32
CA PHE A 81 2.47 8.45 11.03
C PHE A 81 3.11 8.62 9.64
N LEU A 82 2.85 9.75 8.97
CA LEU A 82 3.46 10.04 7.67
C LEU A 82 5.00 10.06 7.74
N HIS A 83 5.56 10.44 8.89
CA HIS A 83 7.00 10.40 9.13
C HIS A 83 7.58 8.97 9.03
N LEU A 84 6.88 7.93 9.51
CA LEU A 84 7.31 6.53 9.37
C LEU A 84 7.30 6.09 7.91
N LYS A 85 6.28 6.53 7.16
CA LYS A 85 6.18 6.32 5.71
C LYS A 85 7.35 6.96 4.98
N GLU A 86 7.64 8.24 5.25
CA GLU A 86 8.73 8.99 4.62
C GLU A 86 10.11 8.42 4.98
N GLN A 87 10.26 7.92 6.20
CA GLN A 87 11.49 7.28 6.66
C GLN A 87 11.73 5.95 5.96
N SER A 88 10.71 5.11 5.82
CA SER A 88 10.86 3.72 5.38
C SER A 88 10.62 3.48 3.88
N ILE A 89 9.78 4.27 3.21
CA ILE A 89 9.42 4.05 1.81
C ILE A 89 10.40 4.79 0.89
N LYS A 90 10.94 4.08 -0.10
CA LYS A 90 11.73 4.62 -1.23
C LYS A 90 10.80 5.18 -2.29
N ALA A 91 9.79 4.40 -2.70
CA ALA A 91 8.83 4.78 -3.72
C ALA A 91 7.55 3.93 -3.61
N VAL A 92 6.45 4.42 -4.18
CA VAL A 92 5.23 3.64 -4.39
C VAL A 92 4.73 3.90 -5.81
N THR A 93 4.51 2.84 -6.59
CA THR A 93 3.74 2.93 -7.83
C THR A 93 2.29 2.62 -7.51
N LEU A 94 1.40 3.59 -7.73
CA LEU A 94 -0.03 3.45 -7.51
C LEU A 94 -0.75 3.31 -8.84
N ILE A 95 -1.51 2.22 -8.99
CA ILE A 95 -2.27 1.90 -10.20
C ILE A 95 -3.75 1.82 -9.83
N LYS A 96 -4.58 2.59 -10.51
CA LYS A 96 -6.04 2.54 -10.38
C LYS A 96 -6.62 1.67 -11.49
N GLY A 97 -7.40 0.67 -11.11
CA GLY A 97 -8.02 -0.29 -12.03
C GLY A 97 -9.53 -0.39 -11.85
N THR A 98 -10.17 -0.99 -12.85
CA THR A 98 -11.58 -1.41 -12.84
C THR A 98 -11.66 -2.90 -13.15
N LYS A 99 -12.61 -3.60 -12.53
CA LYS A 99 -12.90 -5.00 -12.85
C LYS A 99 -13.81 -5.06 -14.07
N ILE A 100 -13.50 -5.94 -15.02
CA ILE A 100 -14.28 -6.19 -16.26
C ILE A 100 -15.05 -7.49 -16.07
#